data_AF-G5E3N9-F1
#
_entry.id   AF-G5E3N9-F1
#
_cell.length_a   1.000
_cell.length_b   1.000
_cell.length_c   1.000
_cell.angle_alpha   90.00
_cell.angle_beta   90.00
_cell.angle_gamma   90.00
#
_symmetry.space_group_name_H-M   'P 1'
#
loop_
_entity.id
_entity.type
_entity.pdbx_description
1 polymer ?
#
loop_
_entity_poly.entity_id
_entity_poly.type
_entity_poly.pdbx_seq_one_letter_code
_entity_poly.pdbx_strand_id
1 'polypeptide(L)'
;MNHLHPEPGPWDQYLERFLQGKVAYGSWGHHVREWWDLRHQKEMLYLFYEDMIEDPKREIQKVMRFLGKELDEEVLEKISHHTSFKAMKDNPLTNYTSVPSVVMDQSIVPFMRKGICGDWKNHFTVSQSERFDEYY
;
A
#
# COMPACT_ATOMS: atom_id res chain seq x y z
N MET A 1 -8.22 14.18 -0.27
CA MET A 1 -8.21 14.23 1.20
C MET A 1 -9.27 13.27 1.72
N ASN A 2 -8.91 12.38 2.63
CA ASN A 2 -9.85 11.41 3.21
C ASN A 2 -10.39 11.98 4.53
N HIS A 3 -11.71 12.12 4.64
CA HIS A 3 -12.38 12.69 5.80
C HIS A 3 -12.80 11.64 6.86
N LEU A 4 -12.51 10.35 6.62
CA LEU A 4 -12.76 9.27 7.60
C LEU A 4 -11.72 9.23 8.74
N HIS A 5 -10.61 9.94 8.58
CA HIS A 5 -9.54 10.01 9.57
C HIS A 5 -9.31 11.45 10.00
N PRO A 6 -8.77 11.68 11.21
CA PRO A 6 -8.34 13.00 11.62
C PRO A 6 -7.34 13.60 10.64
N GLU A 7 -7.38 14.92 10.49
CA GLU A 7 -6.41 15.65 9.67
C GLU A 7 -4.96 15.28 10.05
N PRO A 8 -4.10 14.97 9.07
CA PRO A 8 -2.74 14.52 9.35
C PRO A 8 -1.87 15.62 9.99
N GLY A 9 -2.26 16.89 9.86
CA GLY A 9 -1.45 18.01 10.37
C GLY A 9 -0.07 18.08 9.73
N PRO A 10 0.88 18.82 10.35
CA PRO A 10 2.26 18.89 9.88
C PRO A 10 2.93 17.51 9.89
N TRP A 11 3.80 17.27 8.90
CA TRP A 11 4.50 15.99 8.72
C TRP A 11 5.17 15.48 10.00
N ASP A 12 5.93 16.34 10.69
CA ASP A 12 6.65 15.96 11.92
C ASP A 12 5.71 15.42 13.00
N GLN A 13 4.55 16.08 13.20
CA GLN A 13 3.57 15.63 14.18
C GLN A 13 2.88 14.34 13.74
N TYR A 14 2.65 14.17 12.45
CA TYR A 14 2.11 12.92 11.91
C TYR A 14 3.08 11.76 12.16
N LEU A 15 4.38 11.95 11.87
CA LEU A 15 5.41 10.95 12.08
C LEU A 15 5.49 10.53 13.56
N GLU A 16 5.44 11.47 14.50
CA GLU A 16 5.40 11.16 15.94
C GLU A 16 4.20 10.28 16.31
N ARG A 17 3.01 10.62 15.81
CA ARG A 17 1.80 9.82 16.08
C ARG A 17 1.91 8.44 15.45
N PHE A 18 2.48 8.33 14.25
CA PHE A 18 2.68 7.06 13.56
C PHE A 18 3.61 6.14 14.37
N LEU A 19 4.77 6.65 14.81
CA LEU A 19 5.73 5.90 15.64
C LEU A 19 5.13 5.45 16.98
N GLN A 20 4.22 6.25 17.55
CA GLN A 20 3.50 5.92 18.79
C GLN A 20 2.30 5.00 18.57
N GLY A 21 1.98 4.61 17.32
CA GLY A 21 0.77 3.85 16.99
C GLY A 21 -0.54 4.61 17.25
N LYS A 22 -0.50 5.95 17.35
CA LYS A 22 -1.65 6.84 17.55
C LYS A 22 -2.25 7.30 16.22
N VAL A 23 -2.41 6.34 15.30
CA VAL A 23 -3.02 6.51 13.98
C VAL A 23 -4.12 5.46 13.80
N ALA A 24 -4.88 5.56 12.71
CA ALA A 24 -5.87 4.54 12.39
C ALA A 24 -5.23 3.15 12.35
N TYR A 25 -5.89 2.17 12.95
CA TYR A 25 -5.46 0.77 13.07
C TYR A 25 -4.21 0.50 13.96
N GLY A 26 -3.66 1.50 14.65
CA GLY A 26 -2.64 1.29 15.68
C GLY A 26 -1.19 1.26 15.16
N SER A 27 -0.32 0.49 15.83
CA SER A 27 1.10 0.39 15.49
C SER A 27 1.33 -0.47 14.24
N TRP A 28 1.93 0.13 13.22
CA TRP A 28 2.32 -0.57 12.00
C TRP A 28 3.31 -1.71 12.26
N GLY A 29 4.30 -1.49 13.12
CA GLY A 29 5.35 -2.48 13.41
C GLY A 29 4.79 -3.69 14.14
N HIS A 30 3.86 -3.46 15.08
CA HIS A 30 3.12 -4.53 15.74
C HIS A 30 2.28 -5.33 14.74
N HIS A 31 1.48 -4.64 13.92
CA HIS A 31 0.63 -5.26 12.90
C HIS A 31 1.43 -6.16 11.95
N VAL A 32 2.53 -5.65 11.37
CA VAL A 32 3.32 -6.40 10.39
C VAL A 32 4.04 -7.59 11.03
N ARG A 33 4.60 -7.42 12.24
CA ARG A 33 5.33 -8.49 12.94
C ARG A 33 4.42 -9.66 13.31
N GLU A 34 3.22 -9.40 13.85
CA GLU A 34 2.29 -10.47 14.22
C GLU A 34 1.89 -11.33 13.02
N TRP A 35 1.52 -10.70 11.90
CA TRP A 35 1.18 -11.44 10.68
C TRP A 35 2.38 -12.17 10.10
N TRP A 36 3.57 -11.58 10.16
CA TRP A 36 4.80 -12.24 9.73
C TRP A 36 5.07 -13.51 10.54
N ASP A 37 4.95 -13.48 11.86
CA ASP A 37 5.19 -14.64 12.72
C ASP A 37 4.17 -15.76 12.46
N LEU A 38 2.93 -15.41 12.11
CA LEU A 38 1.86 -16.35 11.77
C LEU A 38 1.93 -16.92 10.35
N ARG A 39 2.81 -16.42 9.47
CA ARG A 39 2.81 -16.76 8.04
C ARG A 39 3.01 -18.24 7.71
N HIS A 40 3.65 -18.99 8.61
CA HIS A 40 3.86 -20.44 8.45
C HIS A 40 2.84 -21.29 9.19
N GLN A 41 1.98 -20.68 10.01
CA GLN A 41 1.01 -21.38 10.87
C GLN A 41 -0.40 -21.39 10.27
N LYS A 42 -0.66 -20.51 9.31
CA LYS A 42 -1.95 -20.36 8.64
C LYS A 42 -1.78 -20.53 7.13
N GLU A 43 -2.83 -20.93 6.43
CA GLU A 43 -2.90 -20.85 4.97
C GLU A 43 -2.97 -19.37 4.56
N MET A 44 -1.81 -18.72 4.51
CA MET A 44 -1.69 -17.29 4.25
C MET A 44 -0.60 -17.03 3.22
N LEU A 45 -0.89 -16.14 2.28
CA LEU A 45 0.08 -15.59 1.36
C LEU A 45 0.54 -14.21 1.84
N TYR A 46 1.83 -14.10 2.16
CA TYR A 46 2.46 -12.83 2.50
C TYR A 46 3.14 -12.23 1.26
N LEU A 47 2.81 -10.99 0.91
CA LEU A 47 3.33 -10.26 -0.27
C LEU A 47 3.93 -8.92 0.15
N PHE A 48 4.88 -8.44 -0.63
CA PHE A 48 5.47 -7.12 -0.48
C PHE A 48 5.04 -6.22 -1.64
N TYR A 49 4.82 -4.93 -1.33
CA TYR A 49 4.45 -3.95 -2.34
C TYR A 49 5.57 -3.73 -3.36
N GLU A 50 6.81 -3.79 -2.88
CA GLU A 50 8.03 -3.66 -3.68
C GLU A 50 8.14 -4.78 -4.72
N ASP A 51 7.87 -6.03 -4.33
CA ASP A 51 7.87 -7.17 -5.26
C ASP A 51 6.82 -7.02 -6.35
N MET A 52 5.63 -6.49 -6.00
CA MET A 52 4.56 -6.25 -6.97
C MET A 52 4.89 -5.15 -7.98
N ILE A 53 5.82 -4.25 -7.66
CA ILE A 53 6.32 -3.23 -8.60
C ILE A 53 7.49 -3.77 -9.41
N GLU A 54 8.41 -4.50 -8.77
CA GLU A 54 9.60 -5.06 -9.41
C GLU A 54 9.22 -6.09 -10.48
N ASP A 55 8.38 -7.07 -10.13
CA ASP A 55 7.92 -8.12 -11.04
C ASP A 55 6.43 -8.44 -10.79
N PRO A 56 5.52 -7.63 -11.36
CA PRO A 56 4.09 -7.82 -11.19
C PRO A 56 3.61 -9.22 -11.62
N LYS A 57 4.19 -9.77 -12.70
CA LYS A 57 3.77 -11.06 -13.24
C LYS A 57 4.16 -12.21 -12.30
N ARG A 58 5.37 -12.18 -11.73
CA ARG A 58 5.79 -13.13 -10.70
C ARG A 58 4.85 -13.14 -9.51
N GLU A 59 4.47 -11.96 -9.01
CA GLU A 59 3.56 -11.87 -7.86
C GLU A 59 2.12 -12.27 -8.23
N ILE A 60 1.63 -11.97 -9.44
CA ILE A 60 0.32 -12.47 -9.92
C ILE A 60 0.32 -14.01 -9.97
N GLN A 61 1.35 -14.62 -10.55
CA GLN A 61 1.46 -16.08 -10.59
C GLN A 61 1.55 -16.68 -9.18
N LYS A 62 2.23 -16.02 -8.24
CA LYS A 62 2.32 -16.44 -6.83
C LYS A 62 0.94 -16.42 -6.16
N VAL A 63 0.13 -15.38 -6.39
CA VAL A 63 -1.27 -15.32 -5.93
C VAL A 63 -2.10 -16.45 -6.54
N MET A 64 -1.96 -16.71 -7.83
CA MET A 64 -2.77 -17.73 -8.50
C MET A 64 -2.42 -19.14 -8.05
N ARG A 65 -1.13 -19.45 -7.85
CA ARG A 65 -0.70 -20.70 -7.23
C ARG A 65 -1.26 -20.87 -5.82
N PHE A 66 -1.26 -19.81 -5.01
CA PHE A 66 -1.86 -19.85 -3.67
C PHE A 66 -3.37 -20.12 -3.72
N LEU A 67 -4.07 -19.59 -4.72
CA LEU A 67 -5.50 -19.87 -4.96
C LEU A 67 -5.76 -21.23 -5.64
N GLY A 68 -4.73 -22.05 -5.88
CA GLY A 68 -4.85 -23.34 -6.56
C GLY A 68 -5.30 -23.23 -8.02
N LYS A 69 -4.93 -22.14 -8.69
CA LYS A 69 -5.29 -21.87 -10.09
C LYS A 69 -4.04 -21.78 -10.96
N GLU A 70 -4.13 -22.37 -12.14
CA GLU A 70 -3.16 -22.17 -13.21
C GLU A 70 -3.57 -20.97 -14.08
N LEU A 71 -2.58 -20.30 -14.65
CA LEU A 71 -2.76 -19.20 -15.58
C LEU A 71 -2.06 -19.55 -16.89
N ASP A 72 -2.77 -19.39 -18.00
CA ASP A 72 -2.10 -19.25 -19.29
C ASP A 72 -1.46 -17.86 -19.42
N GLU A 73 -0.51 -17.73 -20.34
CA GLU A 73 0.24 -16.49 -20.54
C GLU A 73 -0.66 -15.34 -21.00
N GLU A 74 -1.69 -15.61 -21.79
CA GLU A 74 -2.60 -14.57 -22.30
C GLU A 74 -3.40 -13.92 -21.16
N VAL A 75 -3.91 -14.72 -20.24
CA VAL A 75 -4.63 -14.26 -19.05
C VAL A 75 -3.67 -13.56 -18.09
N LEU A 76 -2.44 -14.06 -17.91
CA LEU A 76 -1.43 -13.38 -17.10
C LEU A 76 -1.15 -11.95 -17.62
N GLU A 77 -0.99 -11.80 -18.93
CA GLU A 77 -0.78 -10.49 -19.56
C GLU A 77 -1.98 -9.56 -19.36
N LYS A 78 -3.21 -10.08 -19.51
CA LYS A 78 -4.43 -9.30 -19.27
C LYS A 78 -4.52 -8.83 -17.82
N ILE A 79 -4.27 -9.71 -16.85
CA ILE A 79 -4.28 -9.35 -15.43
C ILE A 79 -3.21 -8.28 -15.18
N SER A 80 -1.97 -8.52 -15.62
CA SER A 80 -0.85 -7.58 -15.44
C SER A 80 -1.15 -6.21 -16.04
N HIS A 81 -1.81 -6.15 -17.19
CA HIS A 81 -2.24 -4.88 -17.80
C HIS A 81 -3.27 -4.17 -16.93
N HIS A 82 -4.36 -4.85 -16.55
CA HIS A 82 -5.47 -4.27 -15.81
C HIS A 82 -5.12 -3.89 -14.37
N THR A 83 -4.17 -4.58 -13.75
CA THR A 83 -3.65 -4.27 -12.41
C THR A 83 -2.47 -3.29 -12.43
N SER A 84 -2.05 -2.82 -13.61
CA SER A 84 -1.01 -1.79 -13.69
C SER A 84 -1.48 -0.49 -13.06
N PHE A 85 -0.56 0.27 -12.45
CA PHE A 85 -0.89 1.55 -11.80
C PHE A 85 -1.62 2.51 -12.76
N LYS A 86 -1.19 2.60 -14.02
CA LYS A 86 -1.82 3.43 -15.04
C LYS A 86 -3.27 3.00 -15.30
N ALA A 87 -3.47 1.71 -15.59
CA ALA A 87 -4.81 1.19 -15.89
C ALA A 87 -5.77 1.36 -14.71
N MET A 88 -5.31 1.09 -13.49
CA MET A 88 -6.12 1.27 -12.29
C MET A 88 -6.40 2.75 -11.99
N LYS A 89 -5.45 3.65 -12.23
CA LYS A 89 -5.61 5.09 -12.01
C LYS A 89 -6.64 5.71 -12.95
N ASP A 90 -6.73 5.20 -14.18
CA ASP A 90 -7.67 5.67 -15.19
C ASP A 90 -9.06 4.98 -15.08
N ASN A 91 -9.20 3.95 -14.24
CA ASN A 91 -10.44 3.18 -14.08
C ASN A 91 -11.29 3.68 -12.89
N PRO A 92 -12.52 4.20 -13.12
CA PRO A 92 -13.43 4.69 -12.08
C PRO A 92 -13.79 3.69 -10.98
N LEU A 93 -13.71 2.39 -11.27
CA LEU A 93 -14.01 1.32 -10.31
C LEU A 93 -12.86 1.06 -9.33
N THR A 94 -11.64 1.52 -9.63
CA THR A 94 -10.44 1.27 -8.81
C THR A 94 -9.81 2.56 -8.27
N ASN A 95 -10.03 3.70 -8.91
CA ASN A 95 -9.43 4.98 -8.52
C ASN A 95 -10.26 5.80 -7.52
N TYR A 96 -11.38 5.24 -7.03
CA TYR A 96 -12.27 5.84 -6.03
C TYR A 96 -13.04 7.10 -6.50
N THR A 97 -13.08 7.42 -7.79
CA THR A 97 -13.79 8.63 -8.29
C THR A 97 -15.31 8.57 -8.09
N SER A 98 -15.86 7.38 -7.83
CA SER A 98 -17.25 7.17 -7.45
C SER A 98 -17.54 7.43 -5.97
N VAL A 99 -16.50 7.59 -5.12
CA VAL A 99 -16.68 7.91 -3.69
C VAL A 99 -17.08 9.38 -3.55
N PRO A 100 -18.15 9.71 -2.80
CA PRO A 100 -18.57 11.09 -2.58
C PRO A 100 -17.45 11.97 -2.02
N SER A 101 -17.34 13.21 -2.50
CA SER A 101 -16.28 14.15 -2.06
C SER A 101 -16.31 14.47 -0.56
N VAL A 102 -17.50 14.42 0.05
CA VAL A 102 -17.69 14.53 1.51
C VAL A 102 -16.96 13.43 2.28
N VAL A 103 -16.75 12.25 1.68
CA VAL A 103 -15.96 11.16 2.26
C VAL A 103 -14.50 11.27 1.82
N MET A 104 -14.27 11.51 0.53
CA MET A 104 -12.93 11.59 -0.05
C MET A 104 -12.85 12.66 -1.14
N ASP A 105 -12.31 13.83 -0.80
CA ASP A 105 -12.10 14.92 -1.74
C ASP A 105 -10.87 14.68 -2.61
N GLN A 106 -11.09 14.10 -3.78
CA GLN A 106 -10.01 13.81 -4.73
C GLN A 106 -9.43 15.04 -5.43
N SER A 107 -10.05 16.22 -5.31
CA SER A 107 -9.53 17.46 -5.91
C SER A 107 -8.27 17.98 -5.21
N ILE A 108 -8.12 17.67 -3.92
CA ILE A 108 -6.95 18.04 -3.12
C ILE A 108 -5.81 17.05 -3.36
N VAL A 109 -6.09 15.76 -3.20
CA VAL A 109 -5.15 14.65 -3.45
C VAL A 109 -5.94 13.47 -3.97
N PRO A 110 -5.60 12.92 -5.15
CA PRO A 110 -6.27 11.74 -5.69
C PRO A 110 -5.89 10.49 -4.89
N PHE A 111 -6.79 9.51 -4.85
CA PHE A 111 -6.55 8.24 -4.15
C PHE A 111 -5.30 7.51 -4.71
N MET A 112 -5.19 7.43 -6.04
CA MET A 112 -4.03 6.85 -6.73
C MET A 112 -2.97 7.92 -7.00
N ARG A 113 -2.10 8.15 -6.00
CA ARG A 113 -1.11 9.24 -5.99
C ARG A 113 0.05 9.05 -6.98
N LYS A 114 1.08 8.27 -6.60
CA LYS A 114 2.31 8.07 -7.40
C LYS A 114 2.57 6.63 -7.88
N GLY A 115 2.25 5.61 -7.06
CA GLY A 115 2.47 4.21 -7.43
C GLY A 115 3.95 3.82 -7.60
N ILE A 116 4.84 4.32 -6.74
CA ILE A 116 6.29 4.09 -6.82
C ILE A 116 6.86 3.66 -5.47
N CYS A 117 8.01 2.97 -5.49
CA CYS A 117 8.81 2.66 -4.31
C CYS A 117 9.74 3.82 -3.93
N GLY A 118 10.06 3.97 -2.65
CA GLY A 118 11.10 4.88 -2.18
C GLY A 118 10.73 6.37 -2.10
N ASP A 119 9.46 6.75 -2.31
CA ASP A 119 9.04 8.16 -2.24
C ASP A 119 9.24 8.77 -0.85
N TRP A 120 9.38 7.95 0.20
CA TRP A 120 9.68 8.41 1.57
C TRP A 120 10.91 9.31 1.64
N LYS A 121 11.92 9.09 0.78
CA LYS A 121 13.14 9.91 0.69
C LYS A 121 12.88 11.37 0.31
N ASN A 122 11.73 11.66 -0.28
CA ASN A 122 11.31 13.03 -0.62
C ASN A 122 10.58 13.75 0.52
N HIS A 123 10.27 13.05 1.63
CA HIS A 123 9.49 13.58 2.75
C HIS A 123 10.28 13.58 4.06
N PHE A 124 11.07 12.53 4.30
CA PHE A 124 11.87 12.42 5.53
C PHE A 124 13.11 13.32 5.45
N THR A 125 13.40 14.01 6.56
CA THR A 125 14.75 14.51 6.80
C THR A 125 15.70 13.36 7.16
N VAL A 126 17.01 13.59 7.10
CA VAL A 126 18.01 12.60 7.54
C VAL A 126 17.77 12.17 8.99
N SER A 127 17.57 13.13 9.90
CA SER A 127 17.31 12.84 11.31
C SER A 127 16.01 12.06 11.56
N GLN A 128 14.97 12.29 10.75
CA GLN A 128 13.73 11.50 10.82
C GLN A 128 13.93 10.08 10.31
N SER A 129 14.75 9.90 9.27
CA SER A 129 15.10 8.57 8.76
C SER A 129 15.87 7.76 9.80
N GLU A 130 16.92 8.34 10.37
CA GLU A 130 17.75 7.69 11.40
C GLU A 130 16.90 7.27 12.60
N ARG A 131 16.01 8.16 13.06
CA ARG A 131 15.08 7.84 14.15
C ARG A 131 14.07 6.75 13.79
N PHE A 132 13.62 6.70 12.54
CA PHE A 132 12.74 5.63 12.08
C PHE A 132 13.48 4.28 12.03
N ASP A 133 14.76 4.29 11.62
CA ASP A 133 15.61 3.10 11.60
C ASP A 133 15.86 2.53 13.00
N GLU A 134 15.90 3.37 14.05
CA GLU A 134 15.96 2.91 15.45
C GLU A 134 14.66 2.25 15.94
N TYR A 135 13.52 2.62 15.35
CA TYR A 135 12.22 2.06 15.67
C TYR A 135 11.94 0.73 14.94
N TYR A 136 12.48 0.59 13.72
CA TYR A 136 12.29 -0.54 12.81
C TYR A 136 13.11 -1.77 13.23
#